data_AF-A0AAN7RK23-F1
#
_entry.id   AF-A0AAN7RK23-F1
#
_cell.length_a   1.000
_cell.length_b   1.000
_cell.length_c   1.000
_cell.angle_alpha   90.00
_cell.angle_beta   90.00
_cell.angle_gamma   90.00
#
_symmetry.space_group_name_H-M   'P 1'
#
loop_
_entity.id
_entity.type
_entity.pdbx_description
1 polymer ?
#
loop_
_entity_poly.entity_id
_entity_poly.type
_entity_poly.pdbx_seq_one_letter_code
_entity_poly.pdbx_strand_id
1 'polypeptide(L)'
;MGTIKKIRKPKPWKHSQPLTKSQLMQMRDEFWDTAPHYGGRKEIWDALRAAAEADLNLARAIVDSAGVIIQNPDLTICYDERGAKYELPKYVLSEPTNLIQDN
;
A
#
# COMPACT_ATOMS: atom_id res chain seq x y z
N MET A 1 -1.30 -24.53 8.12
CA MET A 1 0.03 -23.93 7.90
C MET A 1 -0.12 -22.75 6.96
N GLY A 2 -0.32 -21.54 7.49
CA GLY A 2 -0.49 -20.35 6.67
C GLY A 2 0.84 -19.95 6.06
N THR A 3 0.96 -19.97 4.73
CA THR A 3 2.17 -19.55 4.03
C THR A 3 2.42 -18.07 4.29
N ILE A 4 3.37 -17.78 5.17
CA ILE A 4 3.77 -16.43 5.54
C ILE A 4 4.53 -15.82 4.35
N LYS A 5 3.81 -15.20 3.41
CA LYS A 5 4.43 -14.46 2.30
C LYS A 5 5.19 -13.27 2.91
N LYS A 6 6.53 -13.32 2.84
CA LYS A 6 7.40 -12.24 3.29
C LYS A 6 7.09 -10.98 2.48
N ILE A 7 6.60 -9.94 3.16
CA ILE A 7 6.43 -8.62 2.57
C ILE A 7 7.82 -8.11 2.20
N ARG A 8 7.97 -7.61 0.98
CA ARG A 8 9.18 -6.96 0.51
C ARG A 8 8.84 -5.55 0.09
N LYS A 9 9.79 -4.63 0.28
CA LYS A 9 9.63 -3.29 -0.28
C LYS A 9 9.47 -3.43 -1.79
N PRO A 10 8.46 -2.77 -2.40
CA PRO A 10 8.32 -2.78 -3.84
C PRO A 10 9.63 -2.34 -4.49
N LYS A 11 9.97 -2.97 -5.62
CA LYS A 11 11.11 -2.52 -6.43
C LYS A 11 10.99 -1.02 -6.68
N PRO A 12 12.12 -0.27 -6.64
CA PRO A 12 12.13 1.15 -6.97
C PRO A 12 11.41 1.34 -8.30
N TRP A 13 10.33 2.11 -8.28
CA TRP A 13 9.49 2.35 -9.43
C TRP A 13 9.77 3.75 -9.94
N LYS A 14 9.70 3.90 -11.27
CA LYS A 14 9.87 5.19 -11.93
C LYS A 14 8.50 5.62 -12.43
N HIS A 15 8.06 6.81 -12.02
CA HIS A 15 6.89 7.42 -12.61
C HIS A 15 7.25 7.90 -14.03
N SER A 16 6.38 7.67 -15.01
CA SER A 16 6.55 8.18 -16.38
C SER A 16 6.63 9.70 -16.47
N GLN A 17 6.12 10.44 -15.48
CA GLN A 17 6.16 11.88 -15.41
C GLN A 17 6.96 12.31 -14.16
N PRO A 18 7.65 13.45 -14.21
CA PRO A 18 8.32 13.99 -13.04
C PRO A 18 7.26 14.38 -12.00
N LEU A 19 7.30 13.74 -10.84
CA LEU A 19 6.36 13.97 -9.74
C LEU A 19 7.08 14.77 -8.65
N THR A 20 6.50 15.86 -8.17
CA THR A 20 7.04 16.59 -7.02
C THR A 20 6.66 15.88 -5.72
N LYS A 21 7.42 16.12 -4.65
CA LYS A 21 7.07 15.60 -3.32
C LYS A 21 5.64 15.99 -2.92
N SER A 22 5.24 17.23 -3.23
CA SER A 22 3.88 17.73 -2.99
C SER A 22 2.83 16.95 -3.79
N GLN A 23 3.06 16.72 -5.10
CA GLN A 23 2.14 15.92 -5.92
C GLN A 23 2.07 14.46 -5.45
N LEU A 24 3.19 13.85 -5.07
CA LEU A 24 3.18 12.49 -4.50
C LEU A 24 2.30 12.42 -3.25
N MET A 25 2.46 13.41 -2.37
CA MET A 25 1.71 13.49 -1.13
C MET A 25 0.22 13.71 -1.39
N GLN A 26 -0.14 14.58 -2.34
CA GLN A 26 -1.53 14.79 -2.76
C GLN A 26 -2.16 13.51 -3.34
N MET A 27 -1.49 12.85 -4.28
CA MET A 27 -1.98 11.59 -4.85
C MET A 27 -2.16 10.50 -3.78
N ARG A 28 -1.24 10.44 -2.81
CA ARG A 28 -1.34 9.51 -1.68
C ARG A 28 -2.56 9.84 -0.82
N ASP A 29 -2.79 11.12 -0.51
CA ASP A 29 -3.91 11.56 0.31
C ASP A 29 -5.24 11.29 -0.41
N GLU A 30 -5.37 11.68 -1.68
CA GLU A 30 -6.53 11.39 -2.53
C GLU A 30 -6.80 9.89 -2.63
N PHE A 31 -5.76 9.08 -2.75
CA PHE A 31 -5.91 7.63 -2.75
C PHE A 31 -6.47 7.13 -1.41
N TRP A 32 -5.95 7.59 -0.27
CA TRP A 32 -6.45 7.18 1.04
C TRP A 32 -7.86 7.70 1.36
N ASP A 33 -8.23 8.87 0.84
CA ASP A 33 -9.59 9.44 0.95
C ASP A 33 -10.60 8.62 0.12
N THR A 34 -10.20 8.23 -1.09
CA THR A 34 -11.06 7.47 -2.01
C THR A 34 -11.00 5.95 -1.80
N ALA A 35 -9.95 5.42 -1.17
CA ALA A 35 -9.76 4.01 -0.83
C ALA A 35 -11.02 3.31 -0.27
N PRO A 36 -11.69 3.82 0.78
CA PRO A 36 -12.93 3.20 1.29
C PRO A 36 -14.08 3.14 0.26
N HIS A 37 -14.04 3.94 -0.80
CA HIS A 37 -15.02 3.91 -1.90
C HIS A 37 -14.70 2.88 -2.98
N TYR A 38 -13.45 2.41 -3.11
CA TYR A 38 -13.06 1.36 -4.07
C TYR A 38 -13.59 -0.04 -3.71
N GLY A 39 -14.16 -0.19 -2.50
CA GLY A 39 -14.74 -1.43 -2.00
C GLY A 39 -13.97 -2.02 -0.83
N GLY A 40 -14.53 -3.08 -0.23
CA GLY A 40 -13.97 -3.70 0.97
C GLY A 40 -14.45 -3.05 2.28
N ARG A 41 -13.74 -3.33 3.38
CA ARG A 41 -14.04 -2.79 4.71
C ARG A 41 -13.05 -1.67 5.04
N LYS A 42 -13.56 -0.58 5.62
CA LYS A 42 -12.71 0.53 6.10
C LYS A 42 -11.67 0.06 7.11
N GLU A 43 -11.98 -0.95 7.91
CA GLU A 43 -11.05 -1.57 8.87
C GLU A 43 -9.82 -2.17 8.18
N ILE A 44 -10.01 -2.80 7.01
CA ILE A 44 -8.92 -3.36 6.22
C ILE A 44 -8.10 -2.26 5.57
N TRP A 45 -8.76 -1.21 5.07
CA TRP A 45 -8.07 -0.03 4.55
C TRP A 45 -7.23 0.66 5.62
N ASP A 46 -7.74 0.78 6.84
CA ASP A 46 -7.01 1.32 7.99
C ASP A 46 -5.79 0.46 8.33
N ALA A 47 -5.97 -0.86 8.40
CA ALA A 47 -4.89 -1.81 8.60
C ALA A 47 -3.83 -1.73 7.48
N LEU A 48 -4.24 -1.63 6.22
CA LEU A 48 -3.33 -1.46 5.08
C LEU A 48 -2.57 -0.13 5.14
N ARG A 49 -3.22 0.95 5.59
CA ARG A 49 -2.59 2.26 5.79
C ARG A 49 -1.53 2.19 6.87
N ALA A 50 -1.90 1.66 8.03
CA ALA A 50 -0.97 1.43 9.13
C ALA A 50 0.19 0.53 8.69
N ALA A 51 -0.10 -0.52 7.89
CA ALA A 51 0.93 -1.40 7.33
C ALA A 51 1.84 -0.72 6.32
N ALA A 52 1.34 0.23 5.52
CA ALA A 52 2.13 1.00 4.57
C ALA A 52 3.07 2.01 5.25
N GLU A 53 2.67 2.54 6.42
CA GLU A 53 3.48 3.45 7.24
C GLU A 53 4.44 2.70 8.17
N ALA A 54 4.13 1.46 8.49
CA ALA A 54 4.92 0.58 9.35
C ALA A 54 6.08 -0.12 8.61
N ASP A 55 7.05 -0.62 9.37
CA ASP A 55 8.09 -1.50 8.86
C ASP A 55 7.52 -2.84 8.36
N LEU A 56 8.24 -3.52 7.46
CA LEU A 56 7.83 -4.80 6.87
C LEU A 56 7.36 -5.84 7.91
N ASN A 57 8.00 -5.89 9.08
CA ASN A 57 7.62 -6.80 10.17
C ASN A 57 6.28 -6.41 10.79
N LEU A 58 6.08 -5.12 11.05
CA LEU A 58 4.86 -4.61 11.67
C LEU A 58 3.70 -4.60 10.66
N ALA A 59 3.95 -4.21 9.41
CA ALA A 59 3.04 -4.35 8.29
C ALA A 59 2.48 -5.77 8.19
N ARG A 60 3.35 -6.78 8.32
CA ARG A 60 2.97 -8.19 8.33
C ARG A 60 2.09 -8.54 9.53
N ALA A 61 2.41 -8.04 10.72
CA ALA A 61 1.59 -8.27 11.90
C ALA A 61 0.20 -7.62 11.77
N ILE A 62 0.13 -6.41 11.22
CA ILE A 62 -1.12 -5.67 11.02
C ILE A 62 -2.04 -6.39 10.02
N VAL A 63 -1.52 -6.75 8.84
CA VAL A 63 -2.32 -7.47 7.83
C VAL A 63 -2.73 -8.86 8.31
N ASP A 64 -1.88 -9.58 9.04
CA ASP A 64 -2.22 -10.87 9.64
C ASP A 64 -3.32 -10.72 10.70
N SER A 65 -3.21 -9.71 11.56
CA SER A 65 -4.22 -9.38 12.58
C SER A 65 -5.55 -8.92 11.98
N ALA A 66 -5.52 -8.35 10.78
CA ALA A 66 -6.70 -7.90 10.05
C ALA A 66 -7.32 -8.99 9.16
N GLY A 67 -6.73 -10.19 9.07
CA GLY A 67 -7.21 -11.25 8.17
C GLY A 67 -6.91 -10.99 6.69
N VAL A 68 -5.92 -10.15 6.39
CA VAL A 68 -5.55 -9.77 5.04
C VAL A 68 -4.50 -10.73 4.46
N ILE A 69 -4.90 -11.39 3.38
CA ILE A 69 -4.11 -12.30 2.55
C ILE A 69 -3.34 -11.48 1.50
N ILE A 70 -2.04 -11.37 1.68
CA ILE A 70 -1.16 -10.70 0.74
C ILE A 70 -1.01 -11.55 -0.53
N GLN A 71 -1.45 -11.06 -1.69
CA GLN A 71 -1.26 -11.77 -2.95
C GLN A 71 0.17 -11.53 -3.47
N ASN A 72 0.55 -10.26 -3.57
CA ASN A 72 1.86 -9.83 -4.04
C ASN A 72 2.77 -9.49 -2.85
N PRO A 73 4.03 -9.98 -2.80
CA PRO A 73 4.94 -9.68 -1.70
C PRO A 73 5.20 -8.18 -1.52
N ASP A 74 4.93 -7.39 -2.56
CA ASP A 74 5.10 -5.94 -2.58
C ASP A 74 3.90 -5.15 -2.00
N LEU A 75 2.93 -5.81 -1.32
CA LEU A 75 1.67 -5.22 -0.82
C LEU A 75 0.77 -4.57 -1.89
N THR A 76 1.15 -4.61 -3.16
CA THR A 76 0.39 -3.98 -4.24
C THR A 76 -1.00 -4.58 -4.45
N ILE A 77 -1.16 -5.86 -4.10
CA ILE A 77 -2.43 -6.56 -4.19
C ILE A 77 -2.61 -7.42 -2.93
N CYS A 78 -3.67 -7.13 -2.19
CA CYS A 78 -4.07 -7.81 -0.98
C CYS A 78 -5.53 -8.27 -1.10
N TYR A 79 -5.89 -9.34 -0.41
CA TYR A 79 -7.24 -9.87 -0.35
C TYR A 79 -7.66 -9.99 1.11
N ASP A 80 -8.90 -9.75 1.43
CA ASP A 80 -9.46 -10.09 2.75
C ASP A 80 -9.94 -11.56 2.77
N GLU A 81 -10.14 -12.14 3.94
CA GLU A 81 -10.69 -13.50 4.09
C GLU A 81 -12.03 -13.69 3.36
N ARG A 82 -12.79 -12.61 3.14
CA ARG A 82 -14.06 -12.61 2.39
C ARG A 82 -13.88 -12.57 0.87
N GLY A 83 -12.65 -12.45 0.38
CA GLY A 83 -12.33 -12.33 -1.05
C GLY A 83 -12.41 -10.91 -1.62
N ALA A 84 -12.52 -9.88 -0.76
CA ALA A 84 -12.44 -8.49 -1.22
C ALA A 84 -11.01 -8.16 -1.66
N LYS A 85 -10.85 -7.60 -2.85
CA LYS A 85 -9.54 -7.23 -3.42
C LYS A 85 -9.19 -5.78 -3.06
N TYR A 86 -7.99 -5.57 -2.56
CA TYR A 86 -7.40 -4.27 -2.24
C TYR A 86 -6.16 -4.08 -3.09
N GLU A 87 -6.12 -3.01 -3.87
CA GLU A 87 -5.01 -2.70 -4.75
C GLU A 87 -4.35 -1.42 -4.29
N LEU A 88 -3.11 -1.51 -3.82
CA LEU A 88 -2.34 -0.36 -3.39
C LEU A 88 -1.35 0.03 -4.49
N PRO A 89 -1.43 1.27 -4.99
CA PRO A 89 -0.45 1.78 -5.93
C PRO A 89 0.93 1.82 -5.30
N LYS A 90 1.96 1.61 -6.13
CA LYS A 90 3.36 1.68 -5.68
C LYS A 90 3.72 3.03 -5.08
N TYR A 91 3.07 4.12 -5.51
CA TYR A 91 3.30 5.46 -4.98
C TYR A 91 2.85 5.67 -3.54
N VAL A 92 1.91 4.86 -3.07
CA VAL A 92 1.45 4.87 -1.68
C VAL A 92 2.42 4.10 -0.79
N LEU A 93 3.03 3.05 -1.34
CA LEU A 93 3.91 2.11 -0.65
C LEU A 93 5.40 2.49 -0.71
N SER A 94 5.81 3.24 -1.73
CA SER A 94 7.18 3.68 -1.92
C SER A 94 7.26 4.93 -2.79
N GLU A 95 8.27 5.72 -2.50
CA GLU A 95 8.58 6.92 -3.26
C GLU A 95 9.19 6.55 -4.63
N PRO A 96 8.80 7.23 -5.73
CA PRO A 96 9.42 7.00 -7.02
C PRO A 96 10.84 7.55 -7.00
N THR A 97 11.74 6.90 -7.74
CA THR A 97 13.13 7.39 -7.87
C THR A 97 13.25 8.70 -8.66
N ASN A 98 12.15 9.14 -9.27
CA ASN A 98 12.07 10.33 -10.11
C ASN A 98 11.32 11.47 -9.40
N LEU A 99 11.45 11.55 -8.08
CA LEU A 99 10.96 12.69 -7.31
C LEU A 99 11.77 13.93 -7.65
N ILE A 100 11.08 14.94 -8.18
CA ILE A 100 11.65 16.28 -8.34
C ILE A 100 11.46 17.06 -7.04
N GLN A 101 12.54 17.68 -6.58
CA GLN A 101 12.49 18.66 -5.50
C GLN A 101 12.03 19.98 -6.10
N ASP A 102 10.82 20.40 -5.75
CA ASP A 102 10.32 21.73 -6.07
C ASP A 102 11.16 22.73 -5.24
N ASN A 103 11.82 23.68 -5.90
CA ASN A 103 12.71 24.67 -5.28
C ASN A 103 12.07 26.05 -5.28
#